data_AF-A0A7Z9LY97-F1
#
_entry.id   AF-A0A7Z9LY97-F1
#
_cell.length_a   1.000
_cell.length_b   1.000
_cell.length_c   1.000
_cell.angle_alpha   90.00
_cell.angle_beta   90.00
_cell.angle_gamma   90.00
#
_symmetry.space_group_name_H-M   'P 1'
#
loop_
_entity.id
_entity.type
_entity.pdbx_description
1 polymer ?
#
loop_
_entity_poly.entity_id
_entity_poly.type
_entity_poly.pdbx_seq_one_letter_code
_entity_poly.pdbx_strand_id
1 'polypeptide(L)'
;MRKCINIMLVLQCLLLLSVTCQAQDVSVNQRQLNRLLDAGEFAQAQRLAEDQAIEGERNQFLGAVARRQAQNGNRHGALGSLGSMTSFGGQQYNNRLGSSASGHAGQAGQGGAAQADFDTLINLIKSTIEPLSWDDAGGSGTIQPFPGGIYIDRDGLVVRFDVNNSAELQVIRRDQFDGMFSEHGQDVREESSLRKVSLVRLQRELELLRVQGLDADVAMKNLAGIYKIQYVLVYPESGDIVIAGPAGHWNADADGRIVHHRTRRPTVKLDHLVELLRNAFSNDPTLGCSITPRANNLLKTQQYLKNAAGKPIVVGRTEQWLSGLRDSMGRQDVEVFGVDTHTHLAKTMVEADYHMKLIGMGLVPGVPGMNSYMDNLKQAAEKTGTPQALSMLRWWFTTNYSSLHATKDGQAFEIIGSGVKVLSENELIGKLGNRVGTGKSDPLTQQFATEFTKNFEQLSQQYPVYGELRNVFDLALITMLIKSEDLHTRVQWNLDYFLDENGYRVAQAVPPTAVESVISHRLVGGKTVLAGVSGGVLLDPRVVVAEDNIVHDSYGILEAEHKGNANLSLPKSVWWWD
;
A
#
# COMPACT_ATOMS: atom_id res chain seq x y z
N MET A 1 -18.49 42.13 51.92
CA MET A 1 -18.21 40.68 51.94
C MET A 1 -19.46 39.80 51.95
N ARG A 2 -20.42 39.95 52.88
CA ARG A 2 -21.65 39.08 52.92
C ARG A 2 -22.52 39.10 51.65
N LYS A 3 -22.63 40.23 50.93
CA LYS A 3 -23.40 40.31 49.67
C LYS A 3 -22.74 39.59 48.49
N CYS A 4 -21.41 39.55 48.41
CA CYS A 4 -20.68 38.84 47.35
C CYS A 4 -20.74 37.32 47.53
N ILE A 5 -20.72 36.84 48.78
CA ILE A 5 -20.83 35.40 49.10
C ILE A 5 -22.20 34.84 48.71
N ASN A 6 -23.29 35.58 48.97
CA ASN A 6 -24.63 35.14 48.58
C ASN A 6 -24.82 35.09 47.06
N ILE A 7 -24.20 36.00 46.30
CA ILE A 7 -24.27 35.98 44.83
C ILE A 7 -23.49 34.80 44.27
N MET A 8 -22.30 34.49 44.81
CA MET A 8 -21.52 33.31 44.39
C MET A 8 -22.24 31.98 44.71
N LEU A 9 -22.90 31.89 45.87
CA LEU A 9 -23.63 30.69 46.27
C LEU A 9 -24.86 30.46 45.37
N VAL A 10 -25.57 31.53 45.01
CA VAL A 10 -26.72 31.47 44.10
C VAL A 10 -26.26 31.10 42.68
N LEU A 11 -25.13 31.63 42.21
CA LEU A 11 -24.57 31.27 40.90
C LEU A 11 -24.10 29.81 40.85
N GLN A 12 -23.48 29.30 41.92
CA GLN A 12 -23.10 27.88 42.04
C GLN A 12 -24.32 26.95 42.10
N CYS A 13 -25.38 27.34 42.83
CA CYS A 13 -26.63 26.57 42.83
C CYS A 13 -27.31 26.56 41.46
N LEU A 14 -27.33 27.68 40.73
CA LEU A 14 -27.88 27.76 39.37
C LEU A 14 -27.10 26.90 38.38
N LEU A 15 -25.76 26.87 38.48
CA LEU A 15 -24.89 25.99 37.68
C LEU A 15 -25.07 24.50 38.02
N LEU A 16 -25.27 24.16 39.29
CA LEU A 16 -25.54 22.77 39.70
C LEU A 16 -26.93 22.29 39.25
N LEU A 17 -27.95 23.17 39.31
CA LEU A 17 -29.31 22.88 38.87
C LEU A 17 -29.41 22.67 37.35
N SER A 18 -28.71 23.48 36.55
CA SER A 18 -28.69 23.33 35.09
C SER A 18 -28.00 22.03 34.64
N VAL A 19 -26.89 21.64 35.30
CA VAL A 19 -26.19 20.37 35.02
C VAL A 19 -27.05 19.16 35.40
N THR A 20 -27.80 19.21 36.51
CA THR A 20 -28.71 18.12 36.89
C THR A 20 -29.91 17.97 35.95
N CYS A 21 -30.43 19.08 35.41
CA CYS A 21 -31.55 19.05 34.46
C CYS A 21 -31.13 18.43 33.12
N GLN A 22 -29.96 18.82 32.60
CA GLN A 22 -29.40 18.23 31.37
C GLN A 22 -29.12 16.73 31.52
N ALA A 23 -28.56 16.28 32.65
CA ALA A 23 -28.32 14.86 32.89
C ALA A 23 -29.62 14.02 33.01
N GLN A 24 -30.70 14.62 33.52
CA GLN A 24 -32.01 13.95 33.60
C GLN A 24 -32.66 13.78 32.22
N ASP A 25 -32.66 14.82 31.37
CA ASP A 25 -33.25 14.76 30.02
C ASP A 25 -32.55 13.72 29.14
N VAL A 26 -31.22 13.63 29.19
CA VAL A 26 -30.44 12.63 28.44
C VAL A 26 -30.82 11.20 28.86
N SER A 27 -31.02 10.97 30.16
CA SER A 27 -31.44 9.65 30.68
C SER A 27 -32.87 9.26 30.30
N VAL A 28 -33.75 10.23 30.04
CA VAL A 28 -35.14 10.00 29.61
C VAL A 28 -35.16 9.70 28.11
N ASN A 29 -34.47 10.51 27.30
CA ASN A 29 -34.36 10.32 25.86
C ASN A 29 -33.69 8.97 25.53
N GLN A 30 -32.65 8.57 26.27
CA GLN A 30 -32.00 7.26 26.08
C GLN A 30 -32.94 6.09 26.38
N ARG A 31 -33.78 6.20 27.42
CA ARG A 31 -34.78 5.16 27.74
C ARG A 31 -35.88 5.09 26.70
N GLN A 32 -36.33 6.24 26.20
CA GLN A 32 -37.33 6.31 25.14
C GLN A 32 -36.79 5.73 23.83
N LEU A 33 -35.55 6.05 23.48
CA LEU A 33 -34.86 5.45 22.34
C LEU A 33 -34.84 3.93 22.44
N ASN A 34 -34.38 3.38 23.57
CA ASN A 34 -34.30 1.93 23.77
C ASN A 34 -35.68 1.26 23.61
N ARG A 35 -36.77 1.87 24.11
CA ARG A 35 -38.14 1.34 23.89
C ARG A 35 -38.54 1.32 22.43
N LEU A 36 -38.27 2.40 21.68
CA LEU A 36 -38.58 2.47 20.25
C LEU A 36 -37.78 1.43 19.45
N LEU A 37 -36.50 1.24 19.81
CA LEU A 37 -35.63 0.22 19.22
C LEU A 37 -36.08 -1.21 19.55
N ASP A 38 -36.60 -1.44 20.76
CA ASP A 38 -37.16 -2.74 21.17
C ASP A 38 -38.50 -3.02 20.47
N ALA A 39 -39.31 -2.00 20.24
CA ALA A 39 -40.58 -2.09 19.51
C ALA A 39 -40.41 -2.16 17.97
N GLY A 40 -39.20 -1.93 17.44
CA GLY A 40 -38.94 -1.87 15.99
C GLY A 40 -39.44 -0.59 15.32
N GLU A 41 -39.76 0.46 16.08
CA GLU A 41 -40.28 1.74 15.58
C GLU A 41 -39.14 2.67 15.09
N PHE A 42 -38.39 2.22 14.09
CA PHE A 42 -37.15 2.87 13.64
C PHE A 42 -37.34 4.31 13.12
N ALA A 43 -38.45 4.61 12.44
CA ALA A 43 -38.72 5.96 11.94
C ALA A 43 -38.99 6.98 13.05
N GLN A 44 -39.49 6.53 14.21
CA GLN A 44 -39.65 7.39 15.39
C GLN A 44 -38.33 7.50 16.14
N ALA A 45 -37.58 6.40 16.24
CA ALA A 45 -36.26 6.40 16.86
C ALA A 45 -35.27 7.31 16.12
N GLN A 46 -35.32 7.34 14.79
CA GLN A 46 -34.50 8.23 13.96
C GLN A 46 -34.87 9.71 14.18
N ARG A 47 -36.16 10.06 14.18
CA ARG A 47 -36.61 11.43 14.47
C ARG A 47 -36.18 11.89 15.86
N LEU A 48 -36.32 11.02 16.87
CA LEU A 48 -35.83 11.29 18.22
C LEU A 48 -34.32 11.54 18.26
N ALA A 49 -33.55 10.85 17.42
CA ALA A 49 -32.11 11.06 17.28
C ALA A 49 -31.81 12.41 16.62
N GLU A 50 -32.47 12.73 15.51
CA GLU A 50 -32.30 13.99 14.76
C GLU A 50 -32.68 15.23 15.59
N ASP A 51 -33.65 15.10 16.51
CA ASP A 51 -34.09 16.16 17.43
C ASP A 51 -33.07 16.47 18.56
N GLN A 52 -32.00 15.66 18.73
CA GLN A 52 -30.99 15.94 19.76
C GLN A 52 -30.16 17.18 19.40
N ALA A 53 -30.12 18.16 20.31
CA ALA A 53 -29.39 19.42 20.13
C ALA A 53 -27.86 19.23 20.23
N ILE A 54 -27.40 18.25 21.01
CA ILE A 54 -25.99 17.95 21.21
C ILE A 54 -25.55 16.94 20.13
N GLU A 55 -24.55 17.31 19.35
CA GLU A 55 -24.04 16.51 18.22
C GLU A 55 -23.56 15.11 18.65
N GLY A 56 -22.82 15.02 19.76
CA GLY A 56 -22.36 13.73 20.29
C GLY A 56 -23.52 12.79 20.67
N GLU A 57 -24.61 13.33 21.21
CA GLU A 57 -25.81 12.55 21.58
C GLU A 57 -26.61 12.14 20.36
N ARG A 58 -26.76 13.04 19.38
CA ARG A 58 -27.37 12.75 18.07
C ARG A 58 -26.66 11.57 17.39
N ASN A 59 -25.34 11.62 17.29
CA ASN A 59 -24.55 10.56 16.64
C ASN A 59 -24.62 9.25 17.43
N GLN A 60 -24.60 9.30 18.77
CA GLN A 60 -24.82 8.12 19.61
C GLN A 60 -26.19 7.47 19.35
N PHE A 61 -27.24 8.27 19.21
CA PHE A 61 -28.60 7.80 19.00
C PHE A 61 -28.78 7.22 17.59
N LEU A 62 -28.33 7.94 16.56
CA LEU A 62 -28.31 7.44 15.17
C LEU A 62 -27.53 6.13 15.09
N GLY A 63 -26.45 5.98 15.86
CA GLY A 63 -25.64 4.76 15.90
C GLY A 63 -26.39 3.61 16.54
N ALA A 64 -27.14 3.85 17.61
CA ALA A 64 -28.02 2.85 18.19
C ALA A 64 -29.15 2.42 17.24
N VAL A 65 -29.75 3.37 16.51
CA VAL A 65 -30.77 3.11 15.47
C VAL A 65 -30.20 2.23 14.37
N ALA A 66 -29.03 2.59 13.83
CA ALA A 66 -28.38 1.85 12.75
C ALA A 66 -28.08 0.39 13.13
N ARG A 67 -27.51 0.11 14.32
CA ARG A 67 -27.26 -1.30 14.71
C ARG A 67 -28.54 -2.09 14.88
N ARG A 68 -29.59 -1.49 15.43
CA ARG A 68 -30.86 -2.20 15.60
C ARG A 68 -31.56 -2.47 14.27
N GLN A 69 -31.50 -1.52 13.34
CA GLN A 69 -31.99 -1.72 11.97
C GLN A 69 -31.22 -2.86 11.28
N ALA A 70 -29.88 -2.85 11.40
CA ALA A 70 -29.01 -3.89 10.89
C ALA A 70 -29.32 -5.29 11.47
N GLN A 71 -29.46 -5.39 12.79
CA GLN A 71 -29.80 -6.64 13.50
C GLN A 71 -31.16 -7.22 13.07
N ASN A 72 -32.10 -6.36 12.64
CA ASN A 72 -33.41 -6.76 12.15
C ASN A 72 -33.46 -6.94 10.61
N GLY A 73 -32.31 -6.96 9.94
CA GLY A 73 -32.24 -7.13 8.48
C GLY A 73 -32.62 -5.90 7.65
N ASN A 74 -32.89 -4.75 8.28
CA ASN A 74 -33.16 -3.49 7.59
C ASN A 74 -31.86 -2.75 7.25
N ARG A 75 -31.10 -3.30 6.29
CA ARG A 75 -29.82 -2.73 5.84
C ARG A 75 -29.96 -1.30 5.29
N HIS A 76 -30.98 -1.07 4.45
CA HIS A 76 -31.21 0.24 3.83
C HIS A 76 -31.46 1.34 4.87
N GLY A 77 -32.30 1.05 5.88
CA GLY A 77 -32.52 1.97 7.00
C GLY A 77 -31.25 2.24 7.80
N ALA A 78 -30.45 1.20 8.06
CA ALA A 78 -29.20 1.33 8.82
C ALA A 78 -28.21 2.28 8.15
N LEU A 79 -28.01 2.15 6.84
CA LEU A 79 -27.15 3.04 6.05
C LEU A 79 -27.70 4.48 5.96
N GLY A 80 -29.02 4.62 5.91
CA GLY A 80 -29.68 5.93 6.01
C GLY A 80 -29.35 6.63 7.32
N SER A 81 -29.49 5.93 8.45
CA SER A 81 -29.17 6.45 9.78
C SER A 81 -27.69 6.80 9.95
N LEU A 82 -26.78 5.98 9.41
CA LEU A 82 -25.33 6.26 9.39
C LEU A 82 -25.02 7.51 8.55
N GLY A 83 -25.65 7.65 7.39
CA GLY A 83 -25.46 8.80 6.52
C GLY A 83 -25.92 10.15 7.10
N SER A 84 -26.76 10.13 8.14
CA SER A 84 -27.18 11.34 8.88
C SER A 84 -26.22 11.74 10.01
N MET A 85 -25.17 10.96 10.27
CA MET A 85 -24.18 11.28 11.31
C MET A 85 -23.17 12.31 10.83
N THR A 86 -22.76 13.20 11.73
CA THR A 86 -21.80 14.26 11.43
C THR A 86 -20.41 14.02 12.02
N SER A 87 -20.20 12.99 12.85
CA SER A 87 -18.87 12.52 13.32
C SER A 87 -18.93 11.13 13.98
N PHE A 88 -17.90 10.28 13.76
CA PHE A 88 -17.79 8.93 14.32
C PHE A 88 -16.86 8.83 15.56
N GLY A 89 -16.08 9.88 15.88
CA GLY A 89 -14.92 9.83 16.79
C GLY A 89 -15.17 9.82 18.31
N GLY A 90 -16.38 9.50 18.78
CA GLY A 90 -16.75 9.64 20.20
C GLY A 90 -16.85 8.33 21.02
N GLN A 91 -16.77 7.16 20.39
CA GLN A 91 -17.19 5.91 21.04
C GLN A 91 -16.02 5.15 21.71
N GLN A 92 -15.78 5.44 22.99
CA GLN A 92 -15.05 4.52 23.88
C GLN A 92 -15.87 3.22 24.06
N TYR A 93 -15.57 2.19 23.27
CA TYR A 93 -16.10 0.84 23.49
C TYR A 93 -15.28 0.13 24.56
N ASN A 94 -15.89 -0.07 25.73
CA ASN A 94 -15.35 -0.89 26.81
C ASN A 94 -15.54 -2.38 26.44
N ASN A 95 -14.52 -2.98 25.83
CA ASN A 95 -14.55 -4.39 25.41
C ASN A 95 -14.32 -5.30 26.64
N ARG A 96 -15.42 -5.79 27.25
CA ARG A 96 -15.39 -6.87 28.26
C ARG A 96 -16.30 -8.02 27.84
N LEU A 97 -15.80 -8.87 26.95
CA LEU A 97 -16.18 -10.28 26.79
C LEU A 97 -14.87 -11.02 26.52
N GLY A 98 -14.43 -12.02 27.30
CA GLY A 98 -15.21 -13.13 27.84
C GLY A 98 -14.67 -14.40 27.18
N SER A 99 -13.49 -14.85 27.63
CA SER A 99 -12.80 -16.07 27.19
C SER A 99 -13.64 -17.32 27.48
N SER A 100 -14.05 -18.06 26.43
CA SER A 100 -14.51 -19.47 26.38
C SER A 100 -15.01 -19.72 24.94
N ALA A 101 -14.82 -20.82 24.22
CA ALA A 101 -14.28 -22.14 24.50
C ALA A 101 -13.82 -22.78 23.18
N SER A 102 -12.80 -23.62 23.28
CA SER A 102 -12.32 -24.56 22.27
C SER A 102 -13.27 -25.75 22.11
N GLY A 103 -13.46 -26.24 20.88
CA GLY A 103 -14.25 -27.46 20.66
C GLY A 103 -14.21 -28.03 19.23
N HIS A 104 -13.45 -29.12 19.09
CA HIS A 104 -13.69 -30.30 18.25
C HIS A 104 -13.53 -30.22 16.72
N ALA A 105 -12.37 -30.75 16.28
CA ALA A 105 -12.07 -31.13 14.92
C ALA A 105 -12.80 -32.43 14.52
N GLY A 106 -13.49 -32.38 13.38
CA GLY A 106 -14.06 -33.53 12.68
C GLY A 106 -13.27 -33.83 11.40
N GLN A 107 -12.81 -35.08 11.30
CA GLN A 107 -11.98 -35.68 10.28
C GLN A 107 -12.81 -36.06 9.04
N ALA A 108 -12.47 -35.60 7.83
CA ALA A 108 -12.86 -36.25 6.57
C ALA A 108 -12.12 -35.69 5.34
N GLY A 109 -11.64 -36.59 4.47
CA GLY A 109 -11.66 -36.38 3.01
C GLY A 109 -10.39 -35.87 2.36
N GLN A 110 -9.37 -36.73 2.26
CA GLN A 110 -8.18 -36.52 1.42
C GLN A 110 -8.57 -36.64 -0.07
N GLY A 111 -8.44 -35.55 -0.83
CA GLY A 111 -8.70 -35.50 -2.27
C GLY A 111 -7.57 -34.74 -2.98
N GLY A 112 -6.92 -35.39 -3.94
CA GLY A 112 -5.59 -35.04 -4.46
C GLY A 112 -5.46 -33.68 -5.14
N ALA A 113 -4.36 -33.00 -4.81
CA ALA A 113 -3.74 -32.00 -5.66
C ALA A 113 -2.44 -32.63 -6.19
N ALA A 114 -2.38 -32.87 -7.50
CA ALA A 114 -1.15 -33.28 -8.17
C ALA A 114 -0.12 -32.15 -8.02
N GLN A 115 0.90 -32.41 -7.21
CA GLN A 115 2.10 -31.59 -7.10
C GLN A 115 2.77 -31.54 -8.48
N ALA A 116 3.09 -30.34 -8.97
CA ALA A 116 3.93 -30.21 -10.15
C ALA A 116 5.32 -30.77 -9.80
N ASP A 117 5.76 -31.78 -10.54
CA ASP A 117 7.05 -32.43 -10.37
C ASP A 117 8.14 -31.60 -11.07
N PHE A 118 8.63 -30.58 -10.35
CA PHE A 118 9.69 -29.70 -10.83
C PHE A 118 11.03 -30.42 -11.01
N ASP A 119 11.26 -31.52 -10.28
CA ASP A 119 12.46 -32.33 -10.41
C ASP A 119 12.49 -33.02 -11.78
N THR A 120 11.34 -33.55 -12.24
CA THR A 120 11.22 -34.10 -13.59
C THR A 120 11.47 -33.04 -14.68
N LEU A 121 10.99 -31.81 -14.51
CA LEU A 121 11.21 -30.73 -15.47
C LEU A 121 12.68 -30.25 -15.48
N ILE A 122 13.29 -30.09 -14.31
CA ILE A 122 14.70 -29.70 -14.17
C ILE A 122 15.60 -30.77 -14.80
N ASN A 123 15.30 -32.05 -14.56
CA ASN A 123 16.02 -33.16 -15.17
C ASN A 123 15.87 -33.18 -16.70
N LEU A 124 14.69 -32.83 -17.23
CA LEU A 124 14.47 -32.70 -18.67
C LEU A 124 15.31 -31.56 -19.26
N ILE A 125 15.35 -30.40 -18.61
CA ILE A 125 16.14 -29.25 -19.09
C ILE A 125 17.64 -29.56 -19.03
N LYS A 126 18.12 -30.08 -17.90
CA LYS A 126 19.53 -30.49 -17.73
C LYS A 126 19.97 -31.53 -18.77
N SER A 127 19.08 -32.46 -19.14
CA SER A 127 19.37 -33.50 -20.12
C SER A 127 19.19 -33.07 -21.58
N THR A 128 18.43 -32.01 -21.85
CA THR A 128 18.09 -31.61 -23.23
C THR A 128 18.89 -30.40 -23.72
N ILE A 129 19.20 -29.43 -22.85
CA ILE A 129 19.88 -28.19 -23.23
C ILE A 129 21.31 -28.22 -22.70
N GLU A 130 22.28 -28.18 -23.62
CA GLU A 130 23.73 -28.14 -23.36
C GLU A 130 24.16 -28.95 -22.10
N PRO A 131 24.00 -30.29 -22.08
CA PRO A 131 24.10 -31.08 -20.86
C PRO A 131 25.44 -30.99 -20.10
N LEU A 132 26.52 -30.60 -20.80
CA LEU A 132 27.86 -30.41 -20.25
C LEU A 132 28.09 -29.01 -19.64
N SER A 133 27.16 -28.06 -19.82
CA SER A 133 27.27 -26.71 -19.28
C SER A 133 26.74 -26.59 -17.85
N TRP A 134 26.03 -27.61 -17.34
CA TRP A 134 25.47 -27.65 -15.98
C TRP A 134 26.47 -28.12 -14.92
N ASP A 135 26.29 -27.63 -13.69
CA ASP A 135 27.15 -27.89 -12.53
C ASP A 135 27.33 -29.39 -12.21
N ASP A 136 26.24 -30.16 -12.29
CA ASP A 136 26.24 -31.62 -12.09
C ASP A 136 27.13 -32.37 -13.09
N ALA A 137 27.37 -31.77 -14.26
CA ALA A 137 28.22 -32.32 -15.32
C ALA A 137 29.60 -31.64 -15.39
N GLY A 138 29.95 -30.79 -14.41
CA GLY A 138 31.22 -30.07 -14.35
C GLY A 138 31.26 -28.74 -15.14
N GLY A 139 30.11 -28.26 -15.60
CA GLY A 139 29.93 -26.93 -16.20
C GLY A 139 29.64 -25.82 -15.18
N SER A 140 29.46 -24.58 -15.64
CA SER A 140 29.28 -23.41 -14.78
C SER A 140 27.81 -22.97 -14.58
N GLY A 141 26.86 -23.68 -15.20
CA GLY A 141 25.44 -23.37 -15.14
C GLY A 141 24.74 -24.08 -13.99
N THR A 142 23.99 -23.34 -13.18
CA THR A 142 23.11 -23.90 -12.15
C THR A 142 21.66 -23.60 -12.51
N ILE A 143 20.76 -24.57 -12.37
CA ILE A 143 19.31 -24.37 -12.54
C ILE A 143 18.63 -24.74 -11.22
N GLN A 144 17.85 -23.81 -10.69
CA GLN A 144 17.06 -23.97 -9.48
C GLN A 144 15.63 -23.49 -9.76
N PRO A 145 14.62 -24.07 -9.09
CA PRO A 145 13.27 -23.52 -9.14
C PRO A 145 13.30 -22.10 -8.57
N PHE A 146 12.67 -21.16 -9.29
CA PHE A 146 12.63 -19.75 -8.92
C PHE A 146 11.30 -19.41 -8.24
N PRO A 147 11.32 -19.01 -6.96
CA PRO A 147 10.30 -18.16 -6.38
C PRO A 147 10.70 -16.68 -6.41
N GLY A 148 9.78 -15.83 -6.87
CA GLY A 148 10.00 -14.40 -7.01
C GLY A 148 9.42 -13.60 -5.84
N GLY A 149 10.01 -13.67 -4.65
CA GLY A 149 9.48 -12.94 -3.49
C GLY A 149 10.54 -12.51 -2.48
N ILE A 150 10.22 -11.46 -1.73
CA ILE A 150 10.97 -11.02 -0.57
C ILE A 150 10.07 -11.18 0.66
N TYR A 151 10.59 -11.78 1.72
CA TYR A 151 9.88 -12.01 2.98
C TYR A 151 10.55 -11.22 4.12
N ILE A 152 9.76 -10.81 5.11
CA ILE A 152 10.28 -10.15 6.32
C ILE A 152 10.17 -11.18 7.44
N ASP A 153 11.31 -11.53 8.05
CA ASP A 153 11.32 -12.44 9.18
C ASP A 153 10.78 -11.79 10.47
N ARG A 154 10.67 -12.56 11.55
CA ARG A 154 10.14 -12.08 12.84
C ARG A 154 10.99 -10.96 13.47
N ASP A 155 12.25 -10.84 13.08
CA ASP A 155 13.18 -9.82 13.56
C ASP A 155 13.15 -8.54 12.70
N GLY A 156 12.30 -8.51 11.66
CA GLY A 156 12.18 -7.37 10.73
C GLY A 156 13.26 -7.34 9.65
N LEU A 157 14.01 -8.43 9.47
CA LEU A 157 15.00 -8.55 8.40
C LEU A 157 14.32 -8.94 7.09
N VAL A 158 14.60 -8.16 6.06
CA VAL A 158 14.17 -8.43 4.69
C VAL A 158 15.09 -9.50 4.08
N VAL A 159 14.53 -10.69 3.83
CA VAL A 159 15.22 -11.86 3.28
C VAL A 159 14.59 -12.29 1.94
N ARG A 160 15.37 -13.00 1.12
CA ARG A 160 14.83 -13.61 -0.12
C ARG A 160 13.98 -14.82 0.24
N PHE A 161 12.87 -14.99 -0.48
CA PHE A 161 12.01 -16.16 -0.32
C PHE A 161 12.68 -17.41 -0.91
N ASP A 162 12.77 -18.48 -0.13
CA ASP A 162 13.20 -19.82 -0.57
C ASP A 162 12.02 -20.78 -0.34
N VAL A 163 11.57 -21.48 -1.39
CA VAL A 163 10.34 -22.30 -1.41
C VAL A 163 10.45 -23.57 -0.57
N ASN A 164 11.60 -23.85 0.03
CA ASN A 164 11.79 -25.08 0.83
C ASN A 164 11.08 -25.09 2.20
N ASN A 165 10.24 -24.11 2.54
CA ASN A 165 9.50 -24.09 3.80
C ASN A 165 7.98 -23.87 3.59
N SER A 166 7.31 -24.90 3.07
CA SER A 166 5.89 -24.90 2.73
C SER A 166 4.97 -25.34 3.88
N ALA A 167 5.12 -24.76 5.07
CA ALA A 167 4.25 -25.07 6.21
C ALA A 167 3.15 -24.02 6.49
N GLU A 168 3.22 -22.81 5.91
CA GLU A 168 2.32 -21.69 6.30
C GLU A 168 1.34 -21.24 5.19
N LEU A 169 1.35 -21.84 4.00
CA LEU A 169 0.49 -21.43 2.86
C LEU A 169 -0.90 -22.11 2.79
N GLN A 170 -1.46 -22.52 3.92
CA GLN A 170 -2.78 -23.21 3.97
C GLN A 170 -3.91 -22.37 4.61
N VAL A 171 -3.68 -21.11 4.98
CA VAL A 171 -4.66 -20.35 5.80
C VAL A 171 -5.61 -19.43 5.01
N ILE A 172 -5.43 -19.22 3.70
CA ILE A 172 -6.41 -18.44 2.89
C ILE A 172 -7.07 -19.34 1.86
N ARG A 173 -7.97 -20.23 2.30
CA ARG A 173 -8.82 -20.99 1.38
C ARG A 173 -10.28 -21.12 1.83
N ARG A 174 -10.74 -20.25 2.76
CA ARG A 174 -12.08 -20.38 3.36
C ARG A 174 -12.98 -19.14 3.37
N ASP A 175 -12.65 -18.09 2.61
CA ASP A 175 -13.50 -16.88 2.48
C ASP A 175 -14.06 -16.67 1.07
N GLN A 176 -14.12 -17.72 0.24
CA GLN A 176 -14.29 -17.59 -1.21
C GLN A 176 -15.69 -17.20 -1.73
N PHE A 177 -16.67 -16.86 -0.89
CA PHE A 177 -18.05 -16.65 -1.38
C PHE A 177 -18.84 -15.47 -0.80
N ASP A 178 -18.35 -14.78 0.24
CA ASP A 178 -19.06 -13.61 0.80
C ASP A 178 -18.60 -12.30 0.14
N GLY A 179 -19.54 -11.45 -0.27
CA GLY A 179 -19.28 -10.13 -0.86
C GLY A 179 -18.95 -10.12 -2.36
N MET A 180 -19.07 -11.24 -3.07
CA MET A 180 -18.72 -11.33 -4.50
C MET A 180 -19.75 -10.71 -5.44
N PHE A 181 -21.00 -10.54 -5.00
CA PHE A 181 -22.05 -9.92 -5.80
C PHE A 181 -22.31 -8.50 -5.31
N SER A 182 -22.49 -7.56 -6.23
CA SER A 182 -23.14 -6.30 -5.90
C SER A 182 -24.57 -6.59 -5.45
N GLU A 183 -25.19 -5.67 -4.72
CA GLU A 183 -26.61 -5.81 -4.35
C GLU A 183 -27.56 -5.86 -5.56
N HIS A 184 -27.05 -5.66 -6.77
CA HIS A 184 -27.79 -5.73 -8.04
C HIS A 184 -27.44 -6.99 -8.84
N GLY A 185 -26.71 -7.94 -8.23
CA GLY A 185 -26.37 -9.22 -8.83
C GLY A 185 -25.19 -9.19 -9.79
N GLN A 186 -24.47 -8.06 -9.90
CA GLN A 186 -23.22 -8.02 -10.67
C GLN A 186 -22.13 -8.79 -9.94
N ASP A 187 -21.41 -9.65 -10.62
CA ASP A 187 -20.34 -10.43 -10.04
C ASP A 187 -19.01 -9.64 -10.12
N VAL A 188 -18.39 -9.38 -8.98
CA VAL A 188 -17.12 -8.65 -8.87
C VAL A 188 -15.98 -9.31 -9.65
N ARG A 189 -16.13 -10.59 -10.02
CA ARG A 189 -15.18 -11.33 -10.84
C ARG A 189 -15.29 -11.02 -12.33
N GLU A 190 -16.40 -10.45 -12.78
CA GLU A 190 -16.56 -10.08 -14.19
C GLU A 190 -15.51 -9.03 -14.57
N GLU A 191 -14.94 -9.17 -15.77
CA GLU A 191 -13.99 -8.21 -16.30
C GLU A 191 -14.72 -6.91 -16.64
N SER A 192 -14.15 -5.79 -16.21
CA SER A 192 -14.67 -4.46 -16.49
C SER A 192 -13.56 -3.56 -16.99
N SER A 193 -13.81 -2.86 -18.09
CA SER A 193 -12.89 -1.83 -18.57
C SER A 193 -12.90 -0.59 -17.68
N LEU A 194 -13.99 -0.37 -16.92
CA LEU A 194 -14.19 0.84 -16.15
C LEU A 194 -15.11 0.56 -14.94
N ARG A 195 -14.60 -0.16 -13.95
CA ARG A 195 -15.29 -0.33 -12.67
C ARG A 195 -15.16 0.93 -11.84
N LYS A 196 -16.25 1.30 -11.20
CA LYS A 196 -16.40 2.48 -10.36
C LYS A 196 -16.60 2.07 -8.92
N VAL A 197 -15.91 2.73 -8.00
CA VAL A 197 -16.04 2.54 -6.55
C VAL A 197 -16.28 3.90 -5.91
N SER A 198 -17.46 4.11 -5.32
CA SER A 198 -17.74 5.29 -4.50
C SER A 198 -17.07 5.13 -3.14
N LEU A 199 -16.08 5.99 -2.86
CA LEU A 199 -15.36 6.00 -1.58
C LEU A 199 -16.29 6.36 -0.41
N VAL A 200 -17.26 7.24 -0.66
CA VAL A 200 -18.24 7.69 0.33
C VAL A 200 -19.20 6.56 0.71
N ARG A 201 -19.73 5.85 -0.28
CA ARG A 201 -20.63 4.70 -0.02
C ARG A 201 -19.88 3.52 0.58
N LEU A 202 -18.65 3.26 0.13
CA LEU A 202 -17.78 2.25 0.71
C LEU A 202 -17.54 2.53 2.20
N GLN A 203 -17.26 3.78 2.58
CA GLN A 203 -17.12 4.14 3.99
C GLN A 203 -18.37 3.80 4.82
N ARG A 204 -19.56 4.16 4.33
CA ARG A 204 -20.84 3.87 5.02
C ARG A 204 -21.07 2.37 5.22
N GLU A 205 -20.71 1.56 4.22
CA GLU A 205 -20.78 0.10 4.34
C GLU A 205 -19.79 -0.45 5.36
N LEU A 206 -18.58 0.09 5.42
CA LEU A 206 -17.58 -0.29 6.41
C LEU A 206 -17.99 0.12 7.84
N GLU A 207 -18.58 1.30 8.01
CA GLU A 207 -19.16 1.75 9.28
C GLU A 207 -20.30 0.83 9.73
N LEU A 208 -21.14 0.38 8.79
CA LEU A 208 -22.20 -0.60 9.08
C LEU A 208 -21.63 -1.94 9.55
N LEU A 209 -20.62 -2.48 8.86
CA LEU A 209 -19.94 -3.71 9.27
C LEU A 209 -19.32 -3.54 10.67
N ARG A 210 -18.66 -2.40 10.92
CA ARG A 210 -18.06 -2.08 12.22
C ARG A 210 -19.09 -2.09 13.34
N VAL A 211 -20.27 -1.53 13.09
CA VAL A 211 -21.41 -1.50 14.01
C VAL A 211 -21.96 -2.91 14.30
N GLN A 212 -21.91 -3.80 13.31
CA GLN A 212 -22.28 -5.21 13.44
C GLN A 212 -21.18 -6.07 14.08
N GLY A 213 -19.97 -5.53 14.27
CA GLY A 213 -18.81 -6.28 14.76
C GLY A 213 -18.18 -7.18 13.70
N LEU A 214 -18.40 -6.87 12.42
CA LEU A 214 -17.82 -7.55 11.26
C LEU A 214 -16.67 -6.73 10.66
N ASP A 215 -15.76 -7.41 9.97
CA ASP A 215 -14.67 -6.80 9.22
C ASP A 215 -15.05 -6.62 7.74
N ALA A 216 -14.26 -5.80 7.03
CA ALA A 216 -14.38 -5.64 5.58
C ALA A 216 -14.25 -6.97 4.84
N ASP A 217 -15.14 -7.21 3.88
CA ASP A 217 -15.09 -8.39 3.01
C ASP A 217 -13.93 -8.30 1.99
N VAL A 218 -13.73 -9.40 1.25
CA VAL A 218 -12.63 -9.51 0.29
C VAL A 218 -12.82 -8.54 -0.89
N ALA A 219 -14.05 -8.25 -1.31
CA ALA A 219 -14.30 -7.30 -2.39
C ALA A 219 -13.94 -5.87 -1.96
N MET A 220 -14.33 -5.46 -0.75
CA MET A 220 -13.98 -4.17 -0.15
C MET A 220 -12.47 -4.03 0.02
N LYS A 221 -11.80 -5.04 0.60
CA LYS A 221 -10.34 -5.03 0.81
C LYS A 221 -9.54 -4.85 -0.49
N ASN A 222 -10.08 -5.32 -1.61
CA ASN A 222 -9.47 -5.24 -2.94
C ASN A 222 -10.11 -4.17 -3.85
N LEU A 223 -10.89 -3.24 -3.28
CA LEU A 223 -11.60 -2.18 -4.00
C LEU A 223 -12.29 -2.68 -5.29
N ALA A 224 -13.11 -3.71 -5.11
CA ALA A 224 -13.86 -4.38 -6.17
C ALA A 224 -13.00 -4.89 -7.35
N GLY A 225 -11.71 -5.17 -7.10
CA GLY A 225 -10.81 -5.74 -8.11
C GLY A 225 -10.21 -4.74 -9.08
N ILE A 226 -10.38 -3.43 -8.83
CA ILE A 226 -9.66 -2.40 -9.59
C ILE A 226 -8.16 -2.67 -9.47
N TYR A 227 -7.45 -2.77 -10.60
CA TYR A 227 -6.00 -3.01 -10.63
C TYR A 227 -5.20 -1.86 -11.27
N LYS A 228 -5.89 -0.81 -11.70
CA LYS A 228 -5.31 0.47 -12.11
C LYS A 228 -6.38 1.54 -11.95
N ILE A 229 -6.03 2.69 -11.39
CA ILE A 229 -6.94 3.84 -11.33
C ILE A 229 -6.67 4.73 -12.53
N GLN A 230 -7.73 5.16 -13.20
CA GLN A 230 -7.67 6.06 -14.36
C GLN A 230 -8.34 7.40 -14.06
N TYR A 231 -9.48 7.35 -13.37
CA TYR A 231 -10.31 8.53 -13.13
C TYR A 231 -10.66 8.72 -11.66
N VAL A 232 -10.81 9.99 -11.28
CA VAL A 232 -11.51 10.42 -10.07
C VAL A 232 -12.71 11.24 -10.52
N LEU A 233 -13.92 10.78 -10.24
CA LEU A 233 -15.18 11.41 -10.62
C LEU A 233 -15.86 11.93 -9.35
N VAL A 234 -16.31 13.17 -9.37
CA VAL A 234 -16.91 13.88 -8.24
C VAL A 234 -18.34 14.21 -8.60
N TYR A 235 -19.28 13.78 -7.76
CA TYR A 235 -20.71 13.97 -7.95
C TYR A 235 -21.29 14.71 -6.73
N PRO A 236 -21.28 16.05 -6.72
CA PRO A 236 -21.84 16.84 -5.61
C PRO A 236 -23.33 16.58 -5.36
N GLU A 237 -24.09 16.31 -6.41
CA GLU A 237 -25.55 16.06 -6.31
C GLU A 237 -25.87 14.76 -5.55
N SER A 238 -25.09 13.71 -5.77
CA SER A 238 -25.26 12.43 -5.06
C SER A 238 -24.38 12.32 -3.80
N GLY A 239 -23.46 13.26 -3.60
CA GLY A 239 -22.52 13.28 -2.50
C GLY A 239 -21.44 12.19 -2.62
N ASP A 240 -20.97 11.89 -3.83
CA ASP A 240 -20.03 10.81 -4.10
C ASP A 240 -18.68 11.31 -4.66
N ILE A 241 -17.59 10.69 -4.20
CA ILE A 241 -16.29 10.68 -4.89
C ILE A 241 -16.02 9.25 -5.31
N VAL A 242 -15.78 9.06 -6.61
CA VAL A 242 -15.68 7.76 -7.26
C VAL A 242 -14.30 7.61 -7.87
N ILE A 243 -13.60 6.54 -7.53
CA ILE A 243 -12.42 6.11 -8.30
C ILE A 243 -12.87 5.13 -9.37
N ALA A 244 -12.29 5.23 -10.57
CA ALA A 244 -12.65 4.34 -11.68
C ALA A 244 -11.44 3.87 -12.48
N GLY A 245 -11.53 2.65 -12.99
CA GLY A 245 -10.51 2.05 -13.86
C GLY A 245 -10.79 0.57 -14.13
N PRO A 246 -9.89 -0.14 -14.83
CA PRO A 246 -10.12 -1.52 -15.17
C PRO A 246 -10.05 -2.42 -13.93
N ALA A 247 -10.94 -3.40 -13.90
CA ALA A 247 -11.11 -4.35 -12.81
C ALA A 247 -11.48 -5.73 -13.32
N GLY A 248 -11.34 -6.75 -12.47
CA GLY A 248 -11.72 -8.11 -12.83
C GLY A 248 -11.36 -9.08 -11.73
N HIS A 249 -11.47 -10.38 -12.04
CA HIS A 249 -11.18 -11.44 -11.09
C HIS A 249 -9.71 -11.43 -10.64
N TRP A 250 -9.49 -11.66 -9.33
CA TRP A 250 -8.18 -11.73 -8.71
C TRP A 250 -7.93 -13.04 -7.97
N ASN A 251 -6.67 -13.39 -7.81
CA ASN A 251 -6.20 -14.51 -7.00
C ASN A 251 -4.89 -14.17 -6.31
N ALA A 252 -4.54 -14.91 -5.26
CA ALA A 252 -3.19 -14.87 -4.70
C ALA A 252 -2.20 -15.48 -5.69
N ASP A 253 -1.03 -14.87 -5.84
CA ASP A 253 0.09 -15.44 -6.56
C ASP A 253 1.01 -16.30 -5.66
N ALA A 254 2.16 -16.73 -6.19
CA ALA A 254 3.10 -17.58 -5.48
C ALA A 254 3.64 -16.94 -4.19
N ASP A 255 3.69 -15.60 -4.15
CA ASP A 255 4.20 -14.82 -3.03
C ASP A 255 3.06 -14.34 -2.11
N GLY A 256 1.82 -14.79 -2.37
CA GLY A 256 0.63 -14.42 -1.62
C GLY A 256 0.06 -13.05 -1.99
N ARG A 257 0.61 -12.35 -2.98
CA ARG A 257 0.07 -11.06 -3.44
C ARG A 257 -1.20 -11.30 -4.23
N ILE A 258 -2.21 -10.49 -3.96
CA ILE A 258 -3.46 -10.55 -4.70
C ILE A 258 -3.31 -9.77 -6.00
N VAL A 259 -3.39 -10.50 -7.11
CA VAL A 259 -3.22 -9.99 -8.46
C VAL A 259 -4.41 -10.36 -9.33
N HIS A 260 -4.68 -9.54 -10.32
CA HIS A 260 -5.62 -9.86 -11.38
C HIS A 260 -5.17 -11.13 -12.10
N HIS A 261 -6.09 -12.09 -12.28
CA HIS A 261 -5.76 -13.45 -12.71
C HIS A 261 -5.07 -13.51 -14.08
N ARG A 262 -5.52 -12.68 -15.03
CA ARG A 262 -4.96 -12.61 -16.39
C ARG A 262 -3.78 -11.66 -16.55
N THR A 263 -3.91 -10.42 -16.12
CA THR A 263 -2.90 -9.37 -16.34
C THR A 263 -1.74 -9.40 -15.34
N ARG A 264 -1.87 -10.18 -14.24
CA ARG A 264 -0.90 -10.25 -13.13
C ARG A 264 -0.68 -8.93 -12.39
N ARG A 265 -1.48 -7.90 -12.66
CA ARG A 265 -1.40 -6.60 -11.99
C ARG A 265 -2.02 -6.68 -10.59
N PRO A 266 -1.37 -6.16 -9.53
CA PRO A 266 -1.96 -6.11 -8.20
C PRO A 266 -3.24 -5.29 -8.16
N THR A 267 -4.21 -5.76 -7.37
CA THR A 267 -5.42 -5.00 -7.07
C THR A 267 -5.08 -3.82 -6.14
N VAL A 268 -5.79 -2.71 -6.28
CA VAL A 268 -5.73 -1.58 -5.34
C VAL A 268 -6.30 -2.02 -3.98
N LYS A 269 -5.66 -1.60 -2.89
CA LYS A 269 -6.02 -2.03 -1.52
C LYS A 269 -6.72 -0.93 -0.74
N LEU A 270 -7.78 -1.33 -0.02
CA LEU A 270 -8.46 -0.44 0.93
C LEU A 270 -7.51 0.06 2.03
N ASP A 271 -6.68 -0.83 2.57
CA ASP A 271 -5.70 -0.50 3.60
C ASP A 271 -4.73 0.61 3.14
N HIS A 272 -4.24 0.51 1.90
CA HIS A 272 -3.38 1.55 1.32
C HIS A 272 -4.12 2.86 1.12
N LEU A 273 -5.38 2.82 0.65
CA LEU A 273 -6.20 4.02 0.51
C LEU A 273 -6.36 4.74 1.86
N VAL A 274 -6.67 4.01 2.93
CA VAL A 274 -6.88 4.59 4.27
C VAL A 274 -5.58 5.18 4.83
N GLU A 275 -4.46 4.45 4.72
CA GLU A 275 -3.15 4.98 5.14
C GLU A 275 -2.76 6.25 4.37
N LEU A 276 -3.01 6.28 3.07
CA LEU A 276 -2.66 7.42 2.22
C LEU A 276 -3.61 8.60 2.42
N LEU A 277 -4.88 8.37 2.74
CA LEU A 277 -5.78 9.43 3.23
C LEU A 277 -5.24 10.04 4.53
N ARG A 278 -4.87 9.22 5.52
CA ARG A 278 -4.27 9.71 6.77
C ARG A 278 -2.98 10.50 6.52
N ASN A 279 -2.12 10.01 5.63
CA ASN A 279 -0.91 10.73 5.24
C ASN A 279 -1.22 12.07 4.55
N ALA A 280 -2.13 12.09 3.58
CA ALA A 280 -2.51 13.31 2.86
C ALA A 280 -2.98 14.40 3.83
N PHE A 281 -3.83 14.05 4.82
CA PHE A 281 -4.35 14.97 5.83
C PHE A 281 -3.38 15.28 6.99
N SER A 282 -2.19 14.67 7.00
CA SER A 282 -1.14 15.01 7.98
C SER A 282 -0.46 16.36 7.67
N ASN A 283 0.41 16.79 8.58
CA ASN A 283 1.22 18.01 8.42
C ASN A 283 2.26 17.88 7.29
N ASP A 284 2.75 16.67 7.01
CA ASP A 284 3.72 16.41 5.96
C ASP A 284 3.32 15.18 5.14
N PRO A 285 2.74 15.37 3.93
CA PRO A 285 2.32 14.28 3.06
C PRO A 285 3.49 13.65 2.29
N THR A 286 4.74 14.04 2.56
CA THR A 286 5.90 13.33 2.02
C THR A 286 6.05 11.97 2.69
N LEU A 287 6.14 10.92 1.88
CA LEU A 287 6.29 9.54 2.36
C LEU A 287 7.35 8.77 1.59
N GLY A 288 7.79 7.66 2.17
CA GLY A 288 8.76 6.80 1.54
C GLY A 288 9.50 5.88 2.49
N CYS A 289 10.61 5.35 1.98
CA CYS A 289 11.55 4.57 2.76
C CYS A 289 12.98 4.86 2.32
N SER A 290 13.95 4.58 3.19
CA SER A 290 15.36 4.58 2.85
C SER A 290 16.02 3.29 3.29
N ILE A 291 16.97 2.81 2.51
CA ILE A 291 17.87 1.71 2.86
C ILE A 291 19.28 2.27 2.92
N THR A 292 19.82 2.31 4.14
CA THR A 292 21.02 3.05 4.46
C THR A 292 22.12 2.16 5.05
N PRO A 293 23.25 1.99 4.34
CA PRO A 293 24.43 1.39 4.95
C PRO A 293 24.89 2.14 6.21
N ARG A 294 25.24 1.37 7.24
CA ARG A 294 25.75 1.91 8.51
C ARG A 294 27.11 2.58 8.32
N ALA A 295 27.29 3.78 8.88
CA ALA A 295 28.53 4.55 8.76
C ALA A 295 29.78 3.77 9.23
N ASN A 296 29.67 3.07 10.35
CA ASN A 296 30.75 2.21 10.87
C ASN A 296 31.13 1.09 9.89
N ASN A 297 30.15 0.51 9.21
CA ASN A 297 30.38 -0.54 8.24
C ASN A 297 31.00 0.01 6.95
N LEU A 298 30.57 1.18 6.48
CA LEU A 298 31.21 1.86 5.35
C LEU A 298 32.70 2.13 5.59
N LEU A 299 33.08 2.56 6.80
CA LEU A 299 34.49 2.74 7.18
C LEU A 299 35.27 1.42 7.18
N LYS A 300 34.70 0.35 7.73
CA LYS A 300 35.30 -1.00 7.70
C LYS A 300 35.51 -1.48 6.27
N THR A 301 34.53 -1.28 5.40
CA THR A 301 34.60 -1.64 3.98
C THR A 301 35.68 -0.84 3.26
N GLN A 302 35.78 0.47 3.50
CA GLN A 302 36.88 1.26 2.94
C GLN A 302 38.25 0.75 3.37
N GLN A 303 38.41 0.39 4.65
CA GLN A 303 39.66 -0.18 5.17
C GLN A 303 39.94 -1.54 4.53
N TYR A 304 38.94 -2.40 4.42
CA TYR A 304 39.04 -3.71 3.78
C TYR A 304 39.52 -3.58 2.31
N LEU A 305 38.93 -2.66 1.55
CA LEU A 305 39.30 -2.38 0.17
C LEU A 305 40.70 -1.77 0.04
N LYS A 306 41.09 -0.84 0.92
CA LYS A 306 42.45 -0.29 0.95
C LYS A 306 43.49 -1.37 1.23
N ASN A 307 43.20 -2.32 2.12
CA ASN A 307 44.10 -3.42 2.47
C ASN A 307 44.22 -4.46 1.34
N ALA A 308 43.20 -4.56 0.49
CA ALA A 308 43.17 -5.40 -0.70
C ALA A 308 43.75 -4.69 -1.95
N ALA A 309 43.88 -3.36 -1.94
CA ALA A 309 44.37 -2.58 -3.08
C ALA A 309 45.80 -3.00 -3.49
N GLY A 310 46.00 -3.18 -4.80
CA GLY A 310 47.31 -3.57 -5.38
C GLY A 310 47.67 -5.05 -5.26
N LYS A 311 46.85 -5.88 -4.62
CA LYS A 311 47.06 -7.34 -4.56
C LYS A 311 46.21 -8.03 -5.64
N PRO A 312 46.78 -8.90 -6.50
CA PRO A 312 45.98 -9.72 -7.40
C PRO A 312 45.02 -10.60 -6.59
N ILE A 313 43.74 -10.59 -6.94
CA ILE A 313 42.80 -11.56 -6.37
C ILE A 313 43.12 -12.91 -7.02
N VAL A 314 43.71 -13.81 -6.22
CA VAL A 314 44.10 -15.15 -6.66
C VAL A 314 42.84 -15.94 -7.02
N VAL A 315 42.83 -16.56 -8.21
CA VAL A 315 41.76 -17.48 -8.65
C VAL A 315 41.57 -18.55 -7.57
N GLY A 316 40.37 -18.64 -7.00
CA GLY A 316 40.03 -19.53 -5.87
C GLY A 316 39.92 -18.88 -4.49
N ARG A 317 40.36 -17.62 -4.30
CA ARG A 317 40.13 -16.83 -3.07
C ARG A 317 39.09 -15.72 -3.23
N THR A 318 38.45 -15.63 -4.39
CA THR A 318 37.42 -14.62 -4.70
C THR A 318 36.24 -14.71 -3.74
N GLU A 319 35.74 -15.91 -3.44
CA GLU A 319 34.61 -16.09 -2.52
C GLU A 319 34.94 -15.65 -1.08
N GLN A 320 36.13 -15.97 -0.57
CA GLN A 320 36.57 -15.49 0.74
C GLN A 320 36.70 -13.96 0.78
N TRP A 321 37.18 -13.36 -0.30
CA TRP A 321 37.28 -11.90 -0.42
C TRP A 321 35.89 -11.24 -0.47
N LEU A 322 34.96 -11.83 -1.21
CA LEU A 322 33.57 -11.36 -1.29
C LEU A 322 32.83 -11.52 0.03
N SER A 323 33.03 -12.64 0.73
CA SER A 323 32.47 -12.84 2.07
C SER A 323 32.98 -11.76 3.02
N GLY A 324 34.30 -11.52 3.07
CA GLY A 324 34.88 -10.49 3.93
C GLY A 324 34.38 -9.08 3.60
N LEU A 325 34.09 -8.80 2.33
CA LEU A 325 33.50 -7.54 1.90
C LEU A 325 32.02 -7.41 2.29
N ARG A 326 31.23 -8.48 2.15
CA ARG A 326 29.83 -8.51 2.61
C ARG A 326 29.77 -8.34 4.13
N ASP A 327 30.63 -9.04 4.86
CA ASP A 327 30.74 -8.96 6.31
C ASP A 327 31.16 -7.56 6.78
N SER A 328 32.05 -6.88 6.04
CA SER A 328 32.47 -5.52 6.36
C SER A 328 31.34 -4.50 6.17
N MET A 329 30.53 -4.67 5.13
CA MET A 329 29.37 -3.83 4.84
C MET A 329 28.18 -4.11 5.78
N GLY A 330 28.02 -5.37 6.19
CA GLY A 330 26.98 -5.82 7.11
C GLY A 330 25.56 -5.48 6.65
N ARG A 331 24.60 -5.56 7.57
CA ARG A 331 23.21 -5.15 7.29
C ARG A 331 23.10 -3.63 7.11
N GLN A 332 22.12 -3.24 6.31
CA GLN A 332 21.74 -1.85 6.07
C GLN A 332 20.44 -1.57 6.82
N ASP A 333 20.33 -0.38 7.40
CA ASP A 333 19.16 0.01 8.17
C ASP A 333 18.05 0.46 7.24
N VAL A 334 16.82 0.11 7.58
CA VAL A 334 15.60 0.55 6.89
C VAL A 334 14.92 1.61 7.74
N GLU A 335 14.61 2.73 7.12
CA GLU A 335 13.80 3.78 7.72
C GLU A 335 12.58 4.03 6.84
N VAL A 336 11.39 3.99 7.41
CA VAL A 336 10.12 4.31 6.74
C VAL A 336 9.57 5.59 7.35
N PHE A 337 9.03 6.48 6.52
CA PHE A 337 8.49 7.77 6.94
C PHE A 337 7.19 8.12 6.19
N GLY A 338 6.37 8.97 6.79
CA GLY A 338 5.07 9.41 6.25
C GLY A 338 3.91 8.42 6.45
N VAL A 339 4.19 7.16 6.76
CA VAL A 339 3.20 6.09 7.02
C VAL A 339 3.62 5.24 8.22
N ASP A 340 2.68 4.46 8.76
CA ASP A 340 2.98 3.50 9.84
C ASP A 340 3.91 2.40 9.33
N THR A 341 4.96 2.10 10.09
CA THR A 341 5.99 1.11 9.72
C THR A 341 5.48 -0.33 9.82
N HIS A 342 4.38 -0.56 10.54
CA HIS A 342 3.77 -1.87 10.75
C HIS A 342 2.69 -2.18 9.73
N THR A 343 2.78 -1.67 8.51
CA THR A 343 1.73 -1.88 7.49
C THR A 343 2.26 -2.57 6.24
N HIS A 344 1.34 -3.13 5.45
CA HIS A 344 1.70 -3.70 4.15
C HIS A 344 2.25 -2.63 3.19
N LEU A 345 1.78 -1.38 3.30
CA LEU A 345 2.27 -0.27 2.49
C LEU A 345 3.77 -0.04 2.73
N ALA A 346 4.18 0.05 4.01
CA ALA A 346 5.59 0.18 4.40
C ALA A 346 6.45 -0.97 3.84
N LYS A 347 5.96 -2.22 3.97
CA LYS A 347 6.62 -3.40 3.40
C LYS A 347 6.79 -3.27 1.88
N THR A 348 5.72 -2.93 1.15
CA THR A 348 5.76 -2.84 -0.32
C THR A 348 6.76 -1.80 -0.82
N MET A 349 6.90 -0.65 -0.15
CA MET A 349 7.90 0.36 -0.52
C MET A 349 9.33 -0.16 -0.35
N VAL A 350 9.64 -0.75 0.79
CA VAL A 350 10.98 -1.29 1.10
C VAL A 350 11.31 -2.44 0.16
N GLU A 351 10.34 -3.31 -0.09
CA GLU A 351 10.51 -4.45 -0.97
C GLU A 351 10.81 -4.03 -2.41
N ALA A 352 10.06 -3.07 -2.96
CA ALA A 352 10.27 -2.60 -4.31
C ALA A 352 11.68 -1.99 -4.49
N ASP A 353 12.11 -1.15 -3.55
CA ASP A 353 13.44 -0.54 -3.56
C ASP A 353 14.55 -1.58 -3.40
N TYR A 354 14.40 -2.52 -2.46
CA TYR A 354 15.36 -3.62 -2.30
C TYR A 354 15.46 -4.46 -3.57
N HIS A 355 14.33 -4.83 -4.18
CA HIS A 355 14.29 -5.64 -5.40
C HIS A 355 14.92 -4.91 -6.60
N MET A 356 14.68 -3.60 -6.76
CA MET A 356 15.32 -2.79 -7.81
C MET A 356 16.85 -2.85 -7.70
N LYS A 357 17.38 -2.79 -6.48
CA LYS A 357 18.81 -2.89 -6.21
C LYS A 357 19.37 -4.25 -6.56
N LEU A 358 18.63 -5.32 -6.27
CA LEU A 358 19.02 -6.68 -6.68
C LEU A 358 19.11 -6.80 -8.21
N ILE A 359 18.15 -6.23 -8.94
CA ILE A 359 18.17 -6.18 -10.41
C ILE A 359 19.38 -5.39 -10.91
N GLY A 360 19.60 -4.17 -10.39
CA GLY A 360 20.73 -3.33 -10.79
C GLY A 360 22.09 -3.96 -10.52
N MET A 361 22.20 -4.75 -9.46
CA MET A 361 23.41 -5.48 -9.11
C MET A 361 23.57 -6.83 -9.84
N GLY A 362 22.61 -7.17 -10.71
CA GLY A 362 22.62 -8.42 -11.48
C GLY A 362 22.51 -9.66 -10.60
N LEU A 363 21.87 -9.53 -9.43
CA LEU A 363 21.59 -10.62 -8.49
C LEU A 363 20.20 -11.22 -8.70
N VAL A 364 19.34 -10.50 -9.42
CA VAL A 364 18.02 -10.91 -9.89
C VAL A 364 17.92 -10.45 -11.35
N PRO A 365 17.34 -11.25 -12.26
CA PRO A 365 17.22 -10.84 -13.66
C PRO A 365 16.29 -9.65 -13.84
N GLY A 366 16.62 -8.76 -14.77
CA GLY A 366 15.68 -7.77 -15.29
C GLY A 366 14.66 -8.39 -16.25
N VAL A 367 14.08 -7.53 -17.09
CA VAL A 367 13.29 -7.97 -18.26
C VAL A 367 14.18 -8.19 -19.48
N PRO A 368 13.73 -8.94 -20.50
CA PRO A 368 14.49 -9.14 -21.73
C PRO A 368 14.97 -7.82 -22.34
N GLY A 369 16.27 -7.72 -22.63
CA GLY A 369 16.89 -6.53 -23.23
C GLY A 369 17.28 -5.43 -22.24
N MET A 370 17.07 -5.61 -20.93
CA MET A 370 17.55 -4.69 -19.89
C MET A 370 18.82 -5.23 -19.24
N ASN A 371 19.92 -4.48 -19.32
CA ASN A 371 21.17 -4.85 -18.66
C ASN A 371 21.16 -4.42 -17.20
N SER A 372 21.84 -5.18 -16.33
CA SER A 372 22.15 -4.68 -15.00
C SER A 372 23.25 -3.60 -15.07
N TYR A 373 23.34 -2.75 -14.04
CA TYR A 373 24.44 -1.80 -13.92
C TYR A 373 25.79 -2.51 -13.95
N MET A 374 25.90 -3.69 -13.32
CA MET A 374 27.13 -4.48 -13.30
C MET A 374 27.53 -4.99 -14.69
N ASP A 375 26.57 -5.30 -15.55
CA ASP A 375 26.85 -5.73 -16.93
C ASP A 375 27.30 -4.55 -17.79
N ASN A 376 26.67 -3.39 -17.64
CA ASN A 376 27.08 -2.16 -18.31
C ASN A 376 28.49 -1.72 -17.85
N LEU A 377 28.77 -1.84 -16.55
CA LEU A 377 30.07 -1.54 -15.96
C LEU A 377 31.16 -2.49 -16.45
N LYS A 378 30.86 -3.79 -16.56
CA LYS A 378 31.76 -4.79 -17.15
C LYS A 378 32.11 -4.42 -18.59
N GLN A 379 31.09 -4.17 -19.42
CA GLN A 379 31.28 -3.80 -20.83
C GLN A 379 32.08 -2.50 -20.99
N ALA A 380 31.85 -1.51 -20.13
CA ALA A 380 32.60 -0.26 -20.14
C ALA A 380 34.08 -0.50 -19.79
N ALA A 381 34.36 -1.28 -18.74
CA ALA A 381 35.71 -1.61 -18.32
C ALA A 381 36.48 -2.44 -19.38
N GLU A 382 35.81 -3.33 -20.10
CA GLU A 382 36.39 -4.09 -21.22
C GLU A 382 36.81 -3.16 -22.38
N LYS A 383 36.03 -2.11 -22.66
CA LYS A 383 36.33 -1.13 -23.72
C LYS A 383 37.47 -0.18 -23.35
N THR A 384 37.55 0.27 -22.10
CA THR A 384 38.51 1.31 -21.66
C THR A 384 39.77 0.75 -21.01
N GLY A 385 39.82 -0.54 -20.67
CA GLY A 385 40.96 -1.19 -20.01
C GLY A 385 41.21 -0.72 -18.56
N THR A 386 40.32 0.11 -18.00
CA THR A 386 40.45 0.68 -16.66
C THR A 386 39.28 0.20 -15.78
N PRO A 387 39.54 -0.63 -14.75
CA PRO A 387 38.52 -0.94 -13.76
C PRO A 387 38.22 0.33 -12.96
N GLN A 388 36.96 0.71 -12.88
CA GLN A 388 36.54 1.81 -12.03
C GLN A 388 36.64 1.39 -10.55
N ALA A 389 37.11 2.32 -9.71
CA ALA A 389 37.14 2.16 -8.26
C ALA A 389 35.71 2.05 -7.70
N LEU A 390 35.56 1.59 -6.45
CA LEU A 390 34.28 1.48 -5.76
C LEU A 390 33.47 2.79 -5.93
N SER A 391 32.37 2.71 -6.68
CA SER A 391 31.37 3.77 -6.77
C SER A 391 30.25 3.48 -5.78
N MET A 392 29.96 4.44 -4.91
CA MET A 392 28.71 4.46 -4.16
C MET A 392 27.69 5.25 -4.98
N LEU A 393 26.63 4.56 -5.34
CA LEU A 393 25.55 5.12 -6.13
C LEU A 393 24.23 4.98 -5.38
N ARG A 394 23.32 5.90 -5.67
CA ARG A 394 22.00 5.97 -5.07
C ARG A 394 20.95 5.87 -6.16
N TRP A 395 20.03 4.92 -6.04
CA TRP A 395 18.84 4.82 -6.88
C TRP A 395 17.59 4.92 -6.01
N TRP A 396 16.60 5.70 -6.42
CA TRP A 396 15.34 5.77 -5.68
C TRP A 396 14.15 5.95 -6.60
N PHE A 397 13.00 5.45 -6.15
CA PHE A 397 11.73 5.66 -6.82
C PHE A 397 11.15 7.03 -6.50
N THR A 398 10.57 7.68 -7.51
CA THR A 398 9.81 8.92 -7.38
C THR A 398 8.77 9.06 -8.49
N THR A 399 7.98 10.15 -8.46
CA THR A 399 6.82 10.34 -9.33
C THR A 399 7.19 10.53 -10.80
N ASN A 400 6.40 9.93 -11.69
CA ASN A 400 6.52 10.06 -13.15
C ASN A 400 5.16 10.36 -13.80
N TYR A 401 4.44 11.31 -13.20
CA TYR A 401 3.23 11.88 -13.75
C TYR A 401 3.58 13.10 -14.60
N SER A 402 2.91 13.24 -15.75
CA SER A 402 3.08 14.39 -16.63
C SER A 402 2.18 15.55 -16.22
N SER A 403 0.93 15.24 -15.91
CA SER A 403 -0.12 16.19 -15.53
C SER A 403 -1.32 15.45 -14.92
N LEU A 404 -2.22 16.20 -14.30
CA LEU A 404 -3.59 15.77 -14.06
C LEU A 404 -4.48 16.48 -15.08
N HIS A 405 -5.30 15.72 -15.80
CA HIS A 405 -6.34 16.37 -16.60
C HIS A 405 -7.58 16.58 -15.75
N ALA A 406 -8.24 17.72 -15.88
CA ALA A 406 -9.46 18.03 -15.13
C ALA A 406 -10.54 18.64 -16.03
N THR A 407 -11.81 18.39 -15.73
CA THR A 407 -12.90 19.18 -16.33
C THR A 407 -12.85 20.63 -15.83
N LYS A 408 -13.51 21.54 -16.54
CA LYS A 408 -13.49 22.98 -16.18
C LYS A 408 -14.15 23.27 -14.82
N ASP A 409 -15.12 22.44 -14.44
CA ASP A 409 -15.82 22.50 -13.17
C ASP A 409 -15.15 21.64 -12.07
N GLY A 410 -14.00 21.02 -12.39
CA GLY A 410 -13.24 20.17 -11.47
C GLY A 410 -14.06 18.99 -10.94
N GLN A 411 -14.96 18.43 -11.75
CA GLN A 411 -15.80 17.30 -11.37
C GLN A 411 -15.27 15.96 -11.88
N ALA A 412 -14.36 15.95 -12.84
CA ALA A 412 -13.64 14.75 -13.22
C ALA A 412 -12.17 15.03 -13.41
N PHE A 413 -11.35 14.07 -13.01
CA PHE A 413 -9.90 14.10 -13.11
C PHE A 413 -9.39 12.81 -13.74
N GLU A 414 -8.39 12.90 -14.61
CA GLU A 414 -7.69 11.77 -15.22
C GLU A 414 -6.20 11.83 -14.91
N ILE A 415 -5.64 10.68 -14.53
CA ILE A 415 -4.22 10.54 -14.18
C ILE A 415 -3.42 10.32 -15.46
N ILE A 416 -2.51 11.26 -15.78
CA ILE A 416 -1.64 11.16 -16.97
C ILE A 416 -0.20 10.87 -16.56
N GLY A 417 0.31 9.71 -17.00
CA GLY A 417 1.71 9.34 -16.81
C GLY A 417 1.90 7.85 -16.58
N SER A 418 3.15 7.46 -16.36
CA SER A 418 3.53 6.07 -16.06
C SER A 418 3.63 5.76 -14.56
N GLY A 419 3.36 6.78 -13.73
CA GLY A 419 3.27 6.71 -12.28
C GLY A 419 4.61 6.82 -11.57
N VAL A 420 5.54 5.93 -11.90
CA VAL A 420 6.80 5.75 -11.17
C VAL A 420 7.99 5.87 -12.12
N LYS A 421 9.06 6.53 -11.66
CA LYS A 421 10.40 6.51 -12.28
C LYS A 421 11.47 6.26 -11.24
N VAL A 422 12.64 5.88 -11.73
CA VAL A 422 13.87 5.78 -10.94
C VAL A 422 14.73 7.00 -11.23
N LEU A 423 15.22 7.63 -10.17
CA LEU A 423 16.28 8.63 -10.25
C LEU A 423 17.61 8.06 -9.75
N SER A 424 18.69 8.75 -10.08
CA SER A 424 20.05 8.34 -9.73
C SER A 424 20.88 9.52 -9.24
N GLU A 425 21.82 9.22 -8.35
CA GLU A 425 22.82 10.16 -7.84
C GLU A 425 24.09 9.39 -7.41
N ASN A 426 25.26 10.02 -7.52
CA ASN A 426 26.50 9.51 -6.95
C ASN A 426 26.68 10.05 -5.53
N GLU A 427 27.16 9.20 -4.62
CA GLU A 427 27.46 9.58 -3.23
C GLU A 427 28.96 9.48 -2.94
N LEU A 428 29.44 10.40 -2.10
CA LEU A 428 30.79 10.33 -1.53
C LEU A 428 30.71 9.91 -0.07
N ILE A 429 31.63 9.04 0.35
CA ILE A 429 31.79 8.69 1.77
C ILE A 429 32.78 9.68 2.40
N GLY A 430 32.30 10.47 3.35
CA GLY A 430 33.10 11.38 4.16
C GLY A 430 34.01 10.67 5.16
N LYS A 431 34.89 11.43 5.83
CA LYS A 431 35.88 10.90 6.79
C LYS A 431 35.26 10.17 7.98
N LEU A 432 34.01 10.48 8.32
CA LEU A 432 33.26 9.87 9.43
C LEU A 432 32.32 8.75 8.96
N GLY A 433 32.40 8.33 7.70
CA GLY A 433 31.49 7.33 7.12
C GLY A 433 30.12 7.89 6.73
N ASN A 434 29.91 9.20 6.86
CA ASN A 434 28.70 9.88 6.41
C ASN A 434 28.67 9.95 4.87
N ARG A 435 27.49 9.80 4.27
CA ARG A 435 27.31 9.92 2.82
C ARG A 435 26.98 11.36 2.47
N VAL A 436 27.58 11.87 1.40
CA VAL A 436 27.33 13.21 0.87
C VAL A 436 26.88 13.05 -0.58
N GLY A 437 25.63 13.43 -0.84
CA GLY A 437 25.08 13.51 -2.19
C GLY A 437 25.84 14.53 -3.03
N THR A 438 26.15 14.18 -4.28
CA THR A 438 26.91 15.04 -5.18
C THR A 438 26.02 15.91 -6.09
N GLY A 439 24.71 15.64 -6.13
CA GLY A 439 23.77 16.21 -7.08
C GLY A 439 24.04 15.81 -8.54
N LYS A 440 24.94 14.85 -8.78
CA LYS A 440 25.37 14.41 -10.11
C LYS A 440 25.20 12.90 -10.22
N SER A 441 24.93 12.42 -11.43
CA SER A 441 24.87 11.00 -11.77
C SER A 441 25.84 10.72 -12.91
N ASP A 442 26.66 9.67 -12.81
CA ASP A 442 27.52 9.28 -13.91
C ASP A 442 26.70 8.56 -15.02
N PRO A 443 27.20 8.49 -16.26
CA PRO A 443 26.43 7.95 -17.37
C PRO A 443 25.90 6.53 -17.16
N LEU A 444 26.65 5.64 -16.49
CA LEU A 444 26.22 4.26 -16.27
C LEU A 444 25.13 4.19 -15.20
N THR A 445 25.28 4.98 -14.14
CA THR A 445 24.30 5.07 -13.06
C THR A 445 22.98 5.68 -13.56
N GLN A 446 23.06 6.71 -14.40
CA GLN A 446 21.89 7.33 -15.06
C GLN A 446 21.26 6.41 -16.10
N GLN A 447 22.06 5.64 -16.85
CA GLN A 447 21.57 4.69 -17.84
C GLN A 447 20.68 3.65 -17.18
N PHE A 448 21.10 3.03 -16.06
CA PHE A 448 20.27 2.04 -15.37
C PHE A 448 18.93 2.64 -14.91
N ALA A 449 18.94 3.81 -14.28
CA ALA A 449 17.70 4.48 -13.85
C ALA A 449 16.75 4.77 -15.03
N THR A 450 17.31 5.18 -16.16
CA THR A 450 16.55 5.46 -17.40
C THR A 450 15.97 4.19 -18.00
N GLU A 451 16.76 3.11 -18.10
CA GLU A 451 16.32 1.82 -18.62
C GLU A 451 15.27 1.18 -17.71
N PHE A 452 15.46 1.24 -16.39
CA PHE A 452 14.49 0.74 -15.43
C PHE A 452 13.15 1.47 -15.55
N THR A 453 13.18 2.81 -15.63
CA THR A 453 11.99 3.64 -15.83
C THR A 453 11.29 3.29 -17.14
N LYS A 454 12.04 3.16 -18.24
CA LYS A 454 11.50 2.81 -19.55
C LYS A 454 10.82 1.43 -19.55
N ASN A 455 11.39 0.47 -18.82
CA ASN A 455 10.91 -0.91 -18.75
C ASN A 455 9.95 -1.18 -17.59
N PHE A 456 9.53 -0.15 -16.85
CA PHE A 456 8.76 -0.31 -15.61
C PHE A 456 7.46 -1.11 -15.80
N GLU A 457 6.75 -0.94 -16.93
CA GLU A 457 5.55 -1.74 -17.24
C GLU A 457 5.85 -3.23 -17.35
N GLN A 458 6.91 -3.60 -18.07
CA GLN A 458 7.31 -5.00 -18.23
C GLN A 458 7.81 -5.57 -16.91
N LEU A 459 8.58 -4.78 -16.16
CA LEU A 459 9.04 -5.14 -14.82
C LEU A 459 7.86 -5.39 -13.88
N SER A 460 6.79 -4.58 -13.97
CA SER A 460 5.58 -4.75 -13.16
C SER A 460 4.77 -5.99 -13.53
N GLN A 461 4.85 -6.45 -14.79
CA GLN A 461 4.23 -7.71 -15.21
C GLN A 461 5.03 -8.92 -14.71
N GLN A 462 6.35 -8.84 -14.72
CA GLN A 462 7.23 -9.90 -14.25
C GLN A 462 7.30 -9.97 -12.72
N TYR A 463 7.34 -8.82 -12.06
CA TYR A 463 7.46 -8.65 -10.61
C TYR A 463 6.31 -7.75 -10.11
N PRO A 464 5.21 -8.36 -9.62
CA PRO A 464 4.00 -7.62 -9.23
C PRO A 464 4.24 -6.53 -8.17
N VAL A 465 5.29 -6.62 -7.36
CA VAL A 465 5.66 -5.57 -6.39
C VAL A 465 5.75 -4.17 -7.01
N TYR A 466 6.20 -4.04 -8.27
CA TYR A 466 6.27 -2.74 -8.94
C TYR A 466 4.89 -2.21 -9.37
N GLY A 467 3.97 -3.11 -9.72
CA GLY A 467 2.57 -2.75 -9.95
C GLY A 467 1.88 -2.29 -8.66
N GLU A 468 2.23 -2.90 -7.52
CA GLU A 468 1.70 -2.50 -6.22
C GLU A 468 2.28 -1.16 -5.77
N LEU A 469 3.59 -0.95 -5.97
CA LEU A 469 4.23 0.35 -5.76
C LEU A 469 3.55 1.44 -6.60
N ARG A 470 3.20 1.15 -7.86
CA ARG A 470 2.44 2.11 -8.67
C ARG A 470 1.08 2.41 -8.07
N ASN A 471 0.33 1.42 -7.60
CA ASN A 471 -0.96 1.65 -6.94
C ASN A 471 -0.80 2.55 -5.70
N VAL A 472 0.29 2.40 -4.93
CA VAL A 472 0.62 3.31 -3.80
C VAL A 472 0.81 4.75 -4.30
N PHE A 473 1.53 4.96 -5.40
CA PHE A 473 1.75 6.28 -5.98
C PHE A 473 0.45 6.90 -6.52
N ASP A 474 -0.37 6.11 -7.22
CA ASP A 474 -1.66 6.55 -7.76
C ASP A 474 -2.61 6.94 -6.61
N LEU A 475 -2.67 6.14 -5.55
CA LEU A 475 -3.49 6.45 -4.37
C LEU A 475 -2.99 7.68 -3.61
N ALA A 476 -1.67 7.86 -3.46
CA ALA A 476 -1.12 9.04 -2.81
C ALA A 476 -1.48 10.31 -3.59
N LEU A 477 -1.44 10.22 -4.92
CA LEU A 477 -1.87 11.30 -5.81
C LEU A 477 -3.36 11.62 -5.63
N ILE A 478 -4.23 10.60 -5.64
CA ILE A 478 -5.68 10.77 -5.51
C ILE A 478 -6.08 11.31 -4.13
N THR A 479 -5.50 10.78 -3.07
CA THR A 479 -5.80 11.22 -1.70
C THR A 479 -5.31 12.63 -1.45
N MET A 480 -4.16 13.00 -2.02
CA MET A 480 -3.70 14.38 -2.02
C MET A 480 -4.62 15.29 -2.86
N LEU A 481 -5.09 14.84 -4.03
CA LEU A 481 -6.06 15.58 -4.85
C LEU A 481 -7.37 15.85 -4.09
N ILE A 482 -7.89 14.85 -3.36
CA ILE A 482 -9.10 14.98 -2.52
C ILE A 482 -8.93 16.07 -1.46
N LYS A 483 -7.71 16.21 -0.91
CA LYS A 483 -7.38 17.24 0.06
C LYS A 483 -7.13 18.60 -0.60
N SER A 484 -6.32 18.67 -1.66
CA SER A 484 -5.90 19.95 -2.26
C SER A 484 -7.04 20.69 -2.95
N GLU A 485 -7.96 19.97 -3.57
CA GLU A 485 -9.11 20.53 -4.27
C GLU A 485 -10.39 20.56 -3.40
N ASP A 486 -10.24 20.32 -2.08
CA ASP A 486 -11.34 20.26 -1.11
C ASP A 486 -12.52 19.37 -1.56
N LEU A 487 -12.24 18.29 -2.30
CA LEU A 487 -13.27 17.46 -2.94
C LEU A 487 -14.22 16.86 -1.90
N HIS A 488 -13.66 16.42 -0.76
CA HIS A 488 -14.42 15.88 0.36
C HIS A 488 -15.46 16.89 0.88
N THR A 489 -15.12 18.17 0.99
CA THR A 489 -16.04 19.24 1.40
C THR A 489 -17.13 19.49 0.35
N ARG A 490 -16.77 19.47 -0.95
CA ARG A 490 -17.71 19.69 -2.06
C ARG A 490 -18.84 18.66 -2.11
N VAL A 491 -18.59 17.43 -1.66
CA VAL A 491 -19.58 16.36 -1.59
C VAL A 491 -20.12 16.12 -0.17
N GLN A 492 -19.73 16.96 0.80
CA GLN A 492 -20.08 16.81 2.23
C GLN A 492 -19.70 15.44 2.81
N TRP A 493 -18.56 14.91 2.40
CA TRP A 493 -18.04 13.64 2.90
C TRP A 493 -17.28 13.84 4.22
N ASN A 494 -17.82 13.29 5.30
CA ASN A 494 -17.11 13.16 6.55
C ASN A 494 -16.07 12.02 6.46
N LEU A 495 -14.80 12.36 6.64
CA LEU A 495 -13.65 11.46 6.56
C LEU A 495 -13.23 10.82 7.90
N ASP A 496 -13.88 11.17 9.02
CA ASP A 496 -13.50 10.77 10.38
C ASP A 496 -13.28 9.26 10.52
N TYR A 497 -14.14 8.43 9.92
CA TYR A 497 -13.98 6.97 10.02
C TYR A 497 -12.67 6.47 9.40
N PHE A 498 -12.19 7.11 8.33
CA PHE A 498 -10.90 6.76 7.73
C PHE A 498 -9.73 7.48 8.38
N LEU A 499 -9.90 8.74 8.81
CA LEU A 499 -8.82 9.53 9.41
C LEU A 499 -8.54 9.18 10.88
N ASP A 500 -9.55 8.79 11.65
CA ASP A 500 -9.40 8.37 13.05
C ASP A 500 -8.72 6.98 13.12
N GLU A 501 -7.72 6.86 13.99
CA GLU A 501 -7.04 5.60 14.30
C GLU A 501 -7.99 4.55 14.91
N ASN A 502 -9.08 5.00 15.55
CA ASN A 502 -10.12 4.13 16.12
C ASN A 502 -11.22 3.74 15.14
N GLY A 503 -11.25 4.35 13.95
CA GLY A 503 -12.19 4.06 12.88
C GLY A 503 -11.82 2.77 12.13
N TYR A 504 -11.50 2.87 10.85
CA TYR A 504 -11.03 1.73 10.07
C TYR A 504 -9.67 1.24 10.56
N ARG A 505 -9.56 -0.07 10.84
CA ARG A 505 -8.32 -0.69 11.31
C ARG A 505 -7.58 -1.32 10.15
N VAL A 506 -6.48 -0.70 9.77
CA VAL A 506 -5.54 -1.21 8.75
C VAL A 506 -4.85 -2.47 9.27
N ALA A 507 -4.67 -3.46 8.39
CA ALA A 507 -3.98 -4.70 8.74
C ALA A 507 -2.51 -4.44 9.09
N GLN A 508 -2.09 -5.00 10.21
CA GLN A 508 -0.72 -4.86 10.71
C GLN A 508 0.20 -5.94 10.12
N ALA A 509 1.45 -5.58 9.90
CA ALA A 509 2.53 -6.38 9.35
C ALA A 509 3.80 -6.22 10.19
N VAL A 510 4.74 -7.15 10.04
CA VAL A 510 6.06 -7.05 10.69
C VAL A 510 6.84 -5.90 10.04
N PRO A 511 7.35 -4.93 10.83
CA PRO A 511 8.01 -3.77 10.29
C PRO A 511 9.37 -4.15 9.66
N PRO A 512 9.68 -3.67 8.44
CA PRO A 512 11.01 -3.82 7.87
C PRO A 512 12.00 -2.89 8.59
N THR A 513 13.00 -3.45 9.26
CA THR A 513 13.98 -2.68 10.05
C THR A 513 15.40 -2.76 9.48
N ALA A 514 15.72 -3.82 8.73
CA ALA A 514 17.03 -3.99 8.12
C ALA A 514 16.97 -4.86 6.86
N VAL A 515 17.95 -4.71 5.99
CA VAL A 515 18.18 -5.61 4.84
C VAL A 515 19.62 -6.11 4.79
N GLU A 516 19.84 -7.26 4.14
CA GLU A 516 21.18 -7.69 3.79
C GLU A 516 21.81 -6.77 2.74
N SER A 517 23.10 -6.45 2.89
CA SER A 517 23.78 -5.53 1.97
C SER A 517 23.73 -6.00 0.52
N VAL A 518 23.28 -5.11 -0.37
CA VAL A 518 23.28 -5.36 -1.81
C VAL A 518 24.62 -4.93 -2.40
N ILE A 519 25.48 -5.92 -2.66
CA ILE A 519 26.82 -5.73 -3.23
C ILE A 519 27.04 -6.78 -4.31
N SER A 520 27.60 -6.34 -5.44
CA SER A 520 27.95 -7.24 -6.54
C SER A 520 29.30 -6.86 -7.14
N HIS A 521 29.92 -7.82 -7.81
CA HIS A 521 31.23 -7.70 -8.40
C HIS A 521 31.28 -8.33 -9.79
N ARG A 522 32.25 -7.88 -10.61
CA ARG A 522 32.61 -8.48 -11.90
C ARG A 522 34.12 -8.54 -12.05
N LEU A 523 34.61 -9.60 -12.68
CA LEU A 523 36.01 -9.75 -13.06
C LEU A 523 36.21 -9.25 -14.50
N VAL A 524 37.11 -8.29 -14.68
CA VAL A 524 37.49 -7.72 -15.99
C VAL A 524 39.01 -7.68 -16.09
N GLY A 525 39.59 -8.43 -17.03
CA GLY A 525 41.04 -8.46 -17.26
C GLY A 525 41.86 -8.80 -16.01
N GLY A 526 41.36 -9.69 -15.13
CA GLY A 526 42.01 -10.06 -13.87
C GLY A 526 41.89 -9.05 -12.73
N LYS A 527 41.12 -7.96 -12.92
CA LYS A 527 40.84 -6.94 -11.90
C LYS A 527 39.35 -6.97 -11.53
N THR A 528 39.05 -6.70 -10.26
CA THR A 528 37.66 -6.72 -9.76
C THR A 528 37.05 -5.33 -9.81
N VAL A 529 35.84 -5.24 -10.36
CA VAL A 529 34.99 -4.05 -10.27
C VAL A 529 33.91 -4.30 -9.24
N LEU A 530 33.67 -3.31 -8.39
CA LEU A 530 32.79 -3.41 -7.24
C LEU A 530 31.84 -2.21 -7.14
N ALA A 531 30.57 -2.47 -6.86
CA ALA A 531 29.58 -1.44 -6.64
C ALA A 531 28.74 -1.73 -5.39
N GLY A 532 28.38 -0.67 -4.68
CA GLY A 532 27.42 -0.69 -3.60
C GLY A 532 26.32 0.33 -3.87
N VAL A 533 25.08 -0.04 -3.58
CA VAL A 533 23.91 0.80 -3.84
C VAL A 533 23.18 1.17 -2.56
N SER A 534 22.81 2.44 -2.45
CA SER A 534 21.91 3.00 -1.45
C SER A 534 20.63 3.52 -2.13
N GLY A 535 19.64 3.96 -1.36
CA GLY A 535 18.45 4.58 -1.96
C GLY A 535 17.17 4.35 -1.19
N GLY A 536 16.05 4.35 -1.90
CA GLY A 536 14.74 4.26 -1.27
C GLY A 536 13.56 4.52 -2.20
N VAL A 537 12.44 4.87 -1.56
CA VAL A 537 11.27 5.45 -2.20
C VAL A 537 11.12 6.86 -1.65
N LEU A 538 10.87 7.84 -2.52
CA LEU A 538 10.54 9.20 -2.12
C LEU A 538 9.37 9.71 -2.96
N LEU A 539 8.26 9.96 -2.28
CA LEU A 539 7.02 10.41 -2.88
C LEU A 539 6.56 11.69 -2.19
N ASP A 540 6.48 12.76 -2.95
CA ASP A 540 5.76 13.98 -2.57
C ASP A 540 4.60 14.19 -3.55
N PRO A 541 3.34 13.90 -3.15
CA PRO A 541 2.21 14.01 -4.05
C PRO A 541 1.83 15.48 -4.33
N ARG A 542 2.25 16.44 -3.50
CA ARG A 542 1.92 17.88 -3.66
C ARG A 542 2.44 18.44 -4.97
N VAL A 543 3.62 17.98 -5.39
CA VAL A 543 4.25 18.44 -6.63
C VAL A 543 3.37 18.14 -7.83
N VAL A 544 2.63 17.03 -7.81
CA VAL A 544 1.82 16.57 -8.95
C VAL A 544 0.44 17.24 -8.97
N VAL A 545 -0.16 17.47 -7.80
CA VAL A 545 -1.48 18.13 -7.68
C VAL A 545 -1.42 19.67 -7.64
N ALA A 546 -0.23 20.25 -7.82
CA ALA A 546 -0.09 21.70 -7.90
C ALA A 546 -0.90 22.25 -9.09
N GLU A 547 -1.46 23.45 -8.93
CA GLU A 547 -2.33 24.10 -9.92
C GLU A 547 -1.70 24.13 -11.33
N ASP A 548 -0.41 24.44 -11.44
CA ASP A 548 0.35 24.48 -12.70
C ASP A 548 0.41 23.12 -13.44
N ASN A 549 0.16 22.01 -12.74
CA ASN A 549 0.16 20.66 -13.29
C ASN A 549 -1.25 20.11 -13.58
N ILE A 550 -2.30 20.89 -13.27
CA ILE A 550 -3.68 20.58 -13.62
C ILE A 550 -4.01 21.21 -14.97
N VAL A 551 -4.21 20.36 -15.97
CA VAL A 551 -4.54 20.78 -17.34
C VAL A 551 -6.03 20.59 -17.58
N HIS A 552 -6.74 21.66 -17.90
CA HIS A 552 -8.17 21.55 -18.17
C HIS A 552 -8.45 20.94 -19.54
N ASP A 553 -9.34 19.95 -19.58
CA ASP A 553 -9.77 19.30 -20.82
C ASP A 553 -10.42 20.32 -21.76
N SER A 554 -9.91 20.35 -22.98
CA SER A 554 -10.34 21.24 -24.05
C SER A 554 -11.32 20.56 -25.02
N TYR A 555 -11.31 19.21 -25.07
CA TYR A 555 -12.02 18.40 -26.06
C TYR A 555 -13.32 17.80 -25.50
N GLY A 556 -13.54 17.86 -24.18
CA GLY A 556 -14.77 17.43 -23.53
C GLY A 556 -14.94 15.90 -23.43
N ILE A 557 -13.84 15.15 -23.59
CA ILE A 557 -13.84 13.69 -23.44
C ILE A 557 -14.08 13.34 -21.97
N LEU A 558 -13.38 14.03 -21.06
CA LEU A 558 -13.50 13.79 -19.63
C LEU A 558 -14.87 14.23 -19.10
N GLU A 559 -15.43 15.29 -19.67
CA GLU A 559 -16.80 15.74 -19.42
C GLU A 559 -17.84 14.70 -19.87
N ALA A 560 -17.63 14.07 -21.03
CA ALA A 560 -18.50 13.01 -21.54
C ALA A 560 -18.43 11.76 -20.65
N GLU A 561 -17.24 11.37 -20.20
CA GLU A 561 -17.06 10.28 -19.23
C GLU A 561 -17.77 10.60 -17.91
N HIS A 562 -17.63 11.82 -17.38
CA HIS A 562 -18.34 12.22 -16.16
C HIS A 562 -19.86 12.09 -16.30
N LYS A 563 -20.42 12.69 -17.36
CA LYS A 563 -21.88 12.70 -17.64
C LYS A 563 -22.45 11.33 -17.94
N GLY A 564 -21.73 10.52 -18.73
CA GLY A 564 -22.13 9.15 -19.04
C GLY A 564 -22.27 8.28 -17.79
N ASN A 565 -21.58 8.66 -16.71
CA ASN A 565 -21.54 7.93 -15.45
C ASN A 565 -22.34 8.59 -14.30
N ALA A 566 -22.93 9.78 -14.51
CA ALA A 566 -23.68 10.52 -13.49
C ALA A 566 -25.11 9.98 -13.24
N ASN A 567 -25.74 9.38 -14.24
CA ASN A 567 -27.18 9.05 -14.25
C ASN A 567 -27.48 7.63 -13.74
N LEU A 568 -27.03 7.33 -12.53
CA LEU A 568 -27.27 6.05 -11.90
C LEU A 568 -28.11 6.26 -10.65
N SER A 569 -29.42 5.98 -10.77
CA SER A 569 -30.36 5.86 -9.65
C SER A 569 -30.05 4.60 -8.82
N LEU A 570 -28.82 4.48 -8.35
CA LEU A 570 -28.34 3.38 -7.54
C LEU A 570 -28.70 3.62 -6.08
N PRO A 571 -29.23 2.60 -5.38
CA PRO A 571 -29.39 2.66 -3.93
C PRO A 571 -28.09 3.04 -3.23
N LYS A 572 -28.20 3.75 -2.11
CA LYS A 572 -27.05 4.20 -1.30
C LYS A 572 -26.16 3.05 -0.79
N SER A 573 -26.68 1.83 -0.78
CA SER A 573 -26.00 0.59 -0.38
C SER A 573 -25.11 -0.02 -1.46
N VAL A 574 -25.22 0.44 -2.71
CA VAL A 574 -24.33 0.03 -3.79
C VAL A 574 -23.10 0.92 -3.79
N TRP A 575 -21.96 0.36 -3.38
CA TRP A 575 -20.68 1.07 -3.28
C TRP A 575 -19.77 0.89 -4.51
N TRP A 576 -20.06 -0.07 -5.40
CA TRP A 576 -19.35 -0.26 -6.66
C TRP A 576 -20.29 -0.70 -7.80
N TRP A 577 -19.92 -0.39 -9.04
CA TRP A 577 -20.65 -0.76 -10.27
C TRP A 577 -19.72 -0.66 -11.50
N ASP A 578 -20.18 -1.16 -12.65
CA ASP A 578 -19.47 -1.11 -13.94
C ASP A 578 -20.05 -0.08 -14.91
#